data_AF-A0A2G6DH63-F1
#
_entry.id   AF-A0A2G6DH63-F1
#
_cell.length_a   1.000
_cell.length_b   1.000
_cell.length_c   1.000
_cell.angle_alpha   90.00
_cell.angle_beta   90.00
_cell.angle_gamma   90.00
#
_symmetry.space_group_name_H-M   'P 1'
#
loop_
_entity.id
_entity.type
_entity.pdbx_description
1 polymer ?
#
loop_
_entity_poly.entity_id
_entity_poly.type
_entity_poly.pdbx_seq_one_letter_code
_entity_poly.pdbx_strand_id
1 'polypeptide(L)' 'MLVSLLLAIAVLLIFAGVAVVIIGLVRYFFPAVESFFPDGFKKPLSLQYGSYYLLTGLLVLLIFGG' A
#
# COMPACT_ATOMS: atom_id res chain seq x y z
N MET A 1 -12.04 -20.57 -8.06
CA MET A 1 -10.59 -20.28 -8.22
C MET A 1 -10.31 -18.79 -8.33
N LEU A 2 -10.99 -18.04 -9.21
CA LEU A 2 -10.77 -16.60 -9.40
C LEU A 2 -11.07 -15.75 -8.16
N VAL A 3 -12.19 -16.01 -7.46
CA VAL A 3 -12.56 -15.28 -6.23
C VAL A 3 -11.52 -15.49 -5.11
N SER A 4 -11.04 -16.71 -4.93
CA SER A 4 -9.99 -17.03 -3.94
C SER A 4 -8.67 -16.31 -4.24
N LEU A 5 -8.32 -16.18 -5.52
CA LEU A 5 -7.16 -15.40 -5.95
C LEU A 5 -7.34 -13.91 -5.67
N LEU A 6 -8.53 -13.35 -5.95
CA LEU A 6 -8.85 -11.96 -5.66
C LEU A 6 -8.77 -11.64 -4.16
N LEU A 7 -9.27 -12.53 -3.31
CA LEU A 7 -9.17 -12.40 -1.86
C LEU A 7 -7.71 -12.45 -1.38
N ALA A 8 -6.88 -13.32 -1.94
CA ALA A 8 -5.46 -13.36 -1.63
C ALA A 8 -4.74 -12.06 -2.05
N ILE A 9 -5.04 -11.54 -3.24
CA ILE A 9 -4.53 -10.25 -3.72
C ILE A 9 -4.99 -9.11 -2.80
N ALA A 10 -6.23 -9.14 -2.34
CA ALA A 10 -6.77 -8.13 -1.42
C ALA A 10 -5.97 -8.07 -0.11
N VAL A 11 -5.67 -9.23 0.47
CA VAL A 11 -4.84 -9.33 1.68
C VAL A 11 -3.44 -8.77 1.42
N LEU A 12 -2.81 -9.13 0.30
CA LEU A 12 -1.49 -8.61 -0.07
C LEU A 12 -1.51 -7.08 -0.27
N LEU A 13 -2.56 -6.52 -0.87
CA LEU A 13 -2.73 -5.09 -1.05
C LEU A 13 -2.87 -4.34 0.27
N ILE A 14 -3.56 -4.93 1.26
CA ILE A 14 -3.67 -4.35 2.60
C ILE A 14 -2.28 -4.30 3.27
N PHE A 15 -1.54 -5.41 3.26
CA PHE A 15 -0.19 -5.43 3.82
C PHE A 15 0.75 -4.45 3.12
N ALA A 16 0.71 -4.40 1.78
CA ALA A 16 1.49 -3.45 1.00
C ALA A 16 1.11 -2.00 1.34
N GLY A 17 -0.19 -1.69 1.44
CA GLY A 17 -0.67 -0.36 1.80
C GLY A 17 -0.24 0.05 3.21
N VAL A 18 -0.32 -0.83 4.20
CA VAL A 18 0.20 -0.57 5.56
C VAL A 18 1.71 -0.27 5.51
N ALA A 19 2.49 -1.08 4.82
CA ALA A 19 3.93 -0.86 4.69
C ALA A 19 4.26 0.48 4.03
N VAL A 20 3.57 0.83 2.95
CA VAL A 20 3.75 2.10 2.25
C VAL A 20 3.34 3.29 3.13
N VAL A 21 2.26 3.19 3.89
CA VAL A 21 1.86 4.24 4.85
C VAL A 21 2.94 4.47 5.90
N ILE A 22 3.50 3.38 6.47
CA ILE A 22 4.60 3.48 7.44
C ILE A 22 5.82 4.17 6.80
N ILE A 23 6.22 3.75 5.60
CA ILE A 23 7.34 4.36 4.88
C ILE A 23 7.08 5.83 4.57
N GLY A 24 5.87 6.16 4.10
CA GLY A 24 5.46 7.53 3.81
C GLY A 24 5.46 8.43 5.05
N LEU A 25 5.03 7.91 6.21
CA LEU A 25 5.13 8.61 7.50
C LEU A 25 6.58 8.85 7.89
N VAL A 26 7.44 7.83 7.79
CA VAL A 26 8.87 7.97 8.08
C VAL A 26 9.51 9.05 7.19
N ARG A 27 9.20 9.05 5.89
CA ARG A 27 9.69 10.07 4.95
C ARG A 27 9.17 11.48 5.27
N TYR A 28 7.94 11.59 5.77
CA TYR A 28 7.35 12.87 6.17
C TYR A 28 8.02 13.44 7.44
N PHE A 29 8.24 12.62 8.46
CA PHE A 29 8.81 13.06 9.73
C PHE A 29 10.35 13.14 9.74
N PHE A 30 11.02 12.36 8.87
CA PHE A 30 12.46 12.31 8.77
C PHE A 30 12.91 12.62 7.33
N PRO A 31 12.96 13.90 6.91
CA PRO A 31 13.34 14.26 5.53
C PRO A 31 14.73 13.75 5.12
N ALA A 32 15.63 13.53 6.08
CA ALA A 32 16.99 13.03 5.85
C ALA A 32 17.01 11.63 5.20
N VAL A 33 15.97 10.80 5.38
CA VAL A 33 15.92 9.47 4.75
C VAL A 33 15.49 9.51 3.28
N GLU A 34 15.02 10.65 2.77
CA GLU A 34 14.59 10.80 1.37
C GLU A 34 15.71 10.50 0.35
N SER A 35 16.97 10.74 0.73
CA SER A 35 18.15 10.48 -0.10
C SER A 35 18.44 8.99 -0.31
N PHE A 36 17.93 8.10 0.55
CA PHE A 36 18.10 6.65 0.40
C PHE A 36 17.09 6.00 -0.55
N PHE A 37 16.04 6.72 -0.94
CA PHE A 37 15.00 6.19 -1.84
C PHE A 37 15.31 6.56 -3.30
N PRO A 38 15.38 5.58 -4.23
CA PRO A 38 15.51 5.88 -5.64
C PRO A 38 14.27 6.62 -6.17
N ASP A 39 14.45 7.52 -7.14
CA ASP A 39 13.39 8.40 -7.63
C ASP A 39 12.15 7.66 -8.13
N GLY A 40 12.33 6.49 -8.76
CA GLY A 40 11.24 5.64 -9.22
C GLY A 40 10.35 5.09 -8.09
N PHE A 41 10.88 4.98 -6.87
CA PHE A 41 10.14 4.45 -5.71
C PHE A 41 9.51 5.54 -4.85
N LYS A 42 9.92 6.80 -4.97
CA LYS A 42 9.40 7.91 -4.16
C LYS A 42 7.89 8.10 -4.31
N LYS A 43 7.36 7.93 -5.52
CA LYS A 43 5.94 8.06 -5.82
C LYS A 43 5.10 6.89 -5.27
N PRO A 44 5.40 5.61 -5.61
CA PRO A 44 4.65 4.48 -5.08
C PRO A 44 4.79 4.30 -3.56
N LEU A 45 5.90 4.77 -2.95
CA LEU A 45 6.11 4.76 -1.50
C LEU A 45 5.58 6.02 -0.79
N SER A 46 4.75 6.83 -1.46
CA SER A 46 4.14 8.00 -0.83
C SER A 46 2.88 7.63 -0.04
N LEU A 47 2.55 8.44 0.96
CA LEU A 47 1.33 8.29 1.76
C LEU A 47 0.06 8.17 0.91
N GLN A 48 -0.02 8.95 -0.17
CA GLN A 48 -1.16 8.94 -1.09
C GLN A 48 -1.32 7.61 -1.83
N TYR A 49 -0.22 6.97 -2.24
CA TYR A 49 -0.29 5.67 -2.89
C TYR A 49 -0.55 4.54 -1.88
N GLY A 50 -0.03 4.67 -0.65
CA GLY A 50 -0.32 3.76 0.45
C GLY A 50 -1.82 3.66 0.75
N SER A 51 -2.52 4.80 0.78
CA SER A 51 -3.97 4.82 0.98
C SER A 51 -4.73 4.18 -0.19
N TYR A 52 -4.26 4.31 -1.43
CA TYR A 52 -4.85 3.61 -2.57
C TYR A 52 -4.71 2.09 -2.49
N TYR A 53 -3.55 1.57 -2.08
CA TYR A 53 -3.36 0.13 -1.88
C TYR A 53 -4.30 -0.41 -0.78
N LEU A 54 -4.39 0.31 0.34
CA LEU A 54 -5.30 -0.04 1.45
C LEU A 54 -6.76 -0.04 1.02
N LEU A 55 -7.22 1.05 0.38
CA LEU A 55 -8.60 1.18 -0.08
C LEU A 55 -8.95 0.10 -1.09
N THR A 56 -8.05 -0.21 -2.02
CA THR A 56 -8.28 -1.24 -3.04
C THR A 56 -8.40 -2.62 -2.38
N GLY A 57 -7.50 -2.96 -1.45
CA GLY A 57 -7.59 -4.24 -0.73
C GLY A 57 -8.87 -4.36 0.12
N LEU A 58 -9.26 -3.31 0.82
CA LEU A 58 -10.50 -3.29 1.60
C LEU A 58 -11.75 -3.40 0.73
N LEU A 59 -11.78 -2.72 -0.41
CA LEU A 59 -12.90 -2.81 -1.36
C LEU A 59 -13.04 -4.22 -1.93
N VAL A 60 -11.93 -4.89 -2.28
CA VAL A 60 -11.99 -6.27 -2.79
C VAL A 60 -12.50 -7.22 -1.71
N LEU A 61 -12.06 -7.08 -0.44
CA LEU A 61 -12.62 -7.86 0.66
C LEU A 61 -14.11 -7.58 0.87
N LEU A 62 -14.55 -6.33 0.76
CA LEU A 62 -15.96 -5.97 0.94
C LEU A 62 -16.86 -6.56 -0.16
N ILE A 63 -16.39 -6.54 -1.41
CA ILE A 63 -17.19 -6.99 -2.56
C ILE A 63 -17.22 -8.52 -2.67
N PHE A 64 -16.10 -9.19 -2.37
CA PHE A 64 -15.92 -10.62 -2.65
C PHE A 64 -15.74 -11.50 -1.40
N GLY A 65 -15.65 -10.90 -0.21
CA GLY A 65 -15.43 -11.62 1.05
C GLY A 65 -16.71 -11.94 1.83
N GLY A 66 -17.87 -11.46 1.37
CA GLY A 66 -19.20 -11.77 1.91
C GLY A 66 -19.86 -12.98 1.26
#